data_AF-A0A836VF94-F1
#
_entry.id   AF-A0A836VF94-F1
#
_cell.length_a   1.000
_cell.length_b   1.000
_cell.length_c   1.000
_cell.angle_alpha   90.00
_cell.angle_beta   90.00
_cell.angle_gamma   90.00
#
_symmetry.space_group_name_H-M   'P 1'
#
loop_
_entity.id
_entity.type
_entity.pdbx_description
1 polymer ?
#
loop_
_entity_poly.entity_id
_entity_poly.type
_entity_poly.pdbx_seq_one_letter_code
_entity_poly.pdbx_strand_id
1 'polypeptide(L)' 'MKVDQRRPLSEHDTETQTLGCRHSNPDSCRNNSTEKKCAFVRDDNICLLPPRSWLKLFEELKG' A
#
# COMPACT_ATOMS: atom_id res chain seq x y z
N MET A 1 6.21 12.17 3.87
CA MET A 1 6.84 10.92 4.35
C MET A 1 7.30 10.07 3.16
N LYS A 2 8.53 9.53 3.11
CA LYS A 2 8.92 8.59 2.05
C LYS A 2 8.72 7.15 2.52
N VAL A 3 8.01 6.35 1.74
CA VAL A 3 7.78 4.93 2.03
C VAL A 3 8.43 4.09 0.94
N ASP A 4 9.06 2.99 1.34
CA ASP A 4 9.60 2.04 0.38
C ASP A 4 8.47 1.18 -0.21
N GLN A 5 8.02 1.59 -1.40
CA GLN A 5 7.01 0.85 -2.17
C GLN A 5 7.53 -0.51 -2.67
N ARG A 6 8.85 -0.67 -2.89
CA ARG A 6 9.46 -1.88 -3.48
C ARG A 6 9.99 -2.86 -2.43
N ARG A 7 9.73 -2.62 -1.14
CA ARG A 7 10.07 -3.58 -0.07
C ARG A 7 9.51 -4.98 -0.40
N PRO A 8 10.12 -6.07 0.11
CA PRO A 8 9.63 -7.44 -0.14
C PRO A 8 8.13 -7.61 0.13
N LEU A 9 7.48 -8.51 -0.61
CA LEU A 9 6.10 -8.89 -0.34
C LEU A 9 5.99 -9.54 1.03
N SER A 10 4.98 -9.15 1.79
CA SER A 10 4.56 -9.84 3.01
C SER A 10 3.40 -10.78 2.71
N GLU A 11 3.10 -11.69 3.63
CA GLU A 11 1.94 -12.59 3.53
C GLU A 11 0.58 -11.86 3.46
N HIS A 12 0.53 -10.60 3.87
CA HIS A 12 -0.67 -9.77 3.87
C HIS A 12 -0.81 -8.93 2.58
N ASP A 13 0.25 -8.84 1.76
CA ASP A 13 0.21 -8.12 0.49
C ASP A 13 -0.48 -8.99 -0.57
N THR A 14 -1.51 -8.43 -1.22
CA THR A 14 -2.23 -9.06 -2.33
C THR A 14 -2.41 -8.05 -3.46
N GLU A 15 -3.01 -8.46 -4.57
CA GLU A 15 -3.33 -7.56 -5.68
C GLU A 15 -4.20 -6.35 -5.28
N THR A 16 -5.01 -6.49 -4.23
CA THR A 16 -6.01 -5.47 -3.81
C THR A 16 -5.70 -4.80 -2.48
N GLN A 17 -4.71 -5.29 -1.72
CA GLN A 17 -4.32 -4.70 -0.44
C GLN A 17 -2.82 -4.77 -0.18
N THR A 18 -2.33 -3.89 0.68
CA THR A 18 -0.93 -3.89 1.10
C THR A 18 -0.80 -3.78 2.61
N LEU A 19 0.22 -4.43 3.18
CA LEU A 19 0.63 -4.12 4.54
C LEU A 19 1.35 -2.76 4.54
N GLY A 20 0.91 -1.84 5.38
CA GLY A 20 1.36 -0.45 5.33
C GLY A 20 0.95 0.28 4.04
N CYS A 21 1.46 1.49 3.89
CA CYS A 21 1.31 2.26 2.65
C CYS A 21 2.36 1.81 1.62
N ARG A 22 1.97 1.61 0.36
CA ARG A 22 2.90 1.41 -0.77
C ARG A 22 2.83 2.51 -1.82
N HIS A 23 2.39 3.70 -1.41
CA HIS A 23 2.42 4.89 -2.25
C HIS A 23 3.83 5.50 -2.21
N SER A 24 4.42 5.82 -3.37
CA SER A 24 5.74 6.45 -3.46
C SER A 24 5.84 7.76 -2.67
N ASN A 25 4.74 8.53 -2.68
CA ASN A 25 4.52 9.69 -1.84
C ASN A 25 3.11 9.61 -1.23
N PRO A 26 2.94 9.19 0.02
CA PRO A 26 1.62 9.12 0.66
C PRO A 26 0.98 10.49 0.87
N ASP A 27 1.77 11.57 0.93
CA ASP A 27 1.26 12.93 1.16
C ASP A 27 0.42 13.42 -0.04
N SER A 28 0.67 12.88 -1.24
CA SER A 28 -0.12 13.17 -2.46
C SER A 28 -1.25 12.17 -2.71
N CYS A 29 -1.42 11.17 -1.85
CA CYS A 29 -2.47 10.17 -2.03
C CYS A 29 -3.84 10.76 -1.62
N ARG A 30 -4.79 10.81 -2.56
CA ARG A 30 -6.18 11.27 -2.30
C ARG A 30 -6.88 10.47 -1.20
N ASN A 31 -6.48 9.22 -0.97
CA ASN A 31 -7.06 8.33 0.02
C ASN A 31 -6.23 8.25 1.31
N ASN A 32 -5.22 9.12 1.47
CA ASN A 32 -4.46 9.22 2.71
C ASN A 32 -5.41 9.50 3.89
N SER A 33 -5.19 8.79 5.00
CA SER A 33 -5.99 8.94 6.24
C SER A 33 -7.49 8.70 6.06
N THR A 34 -7.91 8.02 4.98
CA THR A 34 -9.30 7.60 4.83
C THR A 34 -9.62 6.49 5.83
N GLU A 35 -10.56 6.76 6.74
CA GLU A 35 -11.01 5.82 7.75
C GLU A 35 -11.36 4.45 7.15
N LYS A 36 -11.01 3.39 7.88
CA LYS A 36 -11.25 2.00 7.49
C LYS A 36 -10.62 1.58 6.15
N LYS A 37 -9.78 2.40 5.50
CA LYS A 37 -9.14 2.04 4.22
C LYS A 37 -7.65 2.28 4.16
N CYS A 38 -7.16 3.37 4.77
CA CYS A 38 -5.75 3.72 4.72
C CYS A 38 -4.99 3.05 5.87
N ALA A 39 -3.81 2.50 5.56
CA ALA A 39 -2.93 1.88 6.55
C ALA A 39 -2.56 2.81 7.72
N PHE A 40 -2.51 4.13 7.52
CA PHE A 40 -2.15 5.08 8.58
C PHE A 40 -3.19 5.22 9.70
N VAL A 41 -4.45 4.84 9.43
CA VAL A 41 -5.56 5.04 10.37
C VAL A 41 -6.28 3.74 10.70
N ARG A 42 -5.88 2.62 10.11
CA ARG A 42 -6.43 1.31 10.41
C ARG A 42 -5.58 0.61 11.46
N ASP A 43 -6.23 -0.03 12.41
CA ASP A 43 -5.57 -0.75 13.50
C ASP A 43 -4.70 -1.92 13.00
N ASP A 44 -5.07 -2.52 11.86
CA ASP A 44 -4.34 -3.62 11.23
C ASP A 44 -3.23 -3.16 10.27
N ASN A 45 -3.03 -1.84 10.12
CA ASN A 45 -2.04 -1.25 9.23
C ASN A 45 -2.20 -1.68 7.75
N ILE A 46 -3.39 -2.14 7.31
CA ILE A 46 -3.62 -2.55 5.92
C ILE A 46 -4.08 -1.36 5.08
N CYS A 47 -3.54 -1.20 3.88
CA CYS A 47 -4.09 -0.30 2.87
C CYS A 47 -5.00 -1.08 1.91
N LEU A 48 -6.29 -0.76 1.89
CA LEU A 48 -7.27 -1.32 0.93
C LEU A 48 -7.40 -0.50 -0.35
N LEU A 49 -6.65 0.59 -0.46
CA LEU A 49 -6.64 1.48 -1.62
C LEU A 49 -5.20 1.70 -2.11
N PRO A 50 -4.47 0.63 -2.47
CA PRO A 50 -3.14 0.78 -3.03
C PRO A 50 -3.17 1.58 -4.35
N PRO A 51 -2.06 2.21 -4.74
CA PRO A 51 -1.98 2.94 -6.00
C PRO A 51 -2.25 2.01 -7.19
N ARG A 52 -2.75 2.53 -8.31
CA ARG A 52 -2.97 1.70 -9.52
C ARG A 52 -1.70 1.02 -10.03
N SER A 53 -0.54 1.63 -9.80
CA SER A 53 0.77 1.04 -10.12
C SER A 53 1.12 -0.17 -9.25
N TRP A 54 0.38 -0.42 -8.17
CA TRP A 54 0.62 -1.54 -7.27
C TRP A 54 0.49 -2.88 -7.96
N LEU A 55 -0.55 -3.10 -8.78
CA LEU A 55 -0.76 -4.37 -9.48
C LEU A 55 0.49 -4.77 -10.28
N LYS A 56 1.04 -3.81 -11.06
CA LYS A 56 2.27 -4.03 -11.82
C LYS A 56 3.46 -4.32 -10.91
N LEU A 57 3.61 -3.55 -9.82
CA LEU A 57 4.72 -3.74 -8.88
C LEU A 57 4.61 -5.06 -8.11
N PHE A 58 3.40 -5.49 -7.77
CA PHE A 58 3.14 -6.75 -7.09
C PHE A 58 3.60 -7.93 -7.97
N GLU A 59 3.22 -7.95 -9.24
CA GLU A 59 3.71 -8.96 -10.19
C GLU A 59 5.24 -8.92 -10.36
N GLU A 60 5.84 -7.72 -10.49
CA GLU A 60 7.30 -7.57 -10.53
C GLU A 60 8.01 -8.13 -9.27
N LEU A 61 7.39 -8.00 -8.09
CA LEU A 61 7.96 -8.46 -6.82
C LEU A 61 7.69 -9.95 -6.55
N LYS A 62 6.71 -10.55 -7.23
CA LYS A 62 6.35 -11.96 -7.08
C LYS A 62 7.33 -12.89 -7.81
N GLY A 63 7.97 -12.39 -8.88
CA GLY A 63 8.95 -13.11 -9.69
C GLY A 63 8.39 -13.58 -11.02
#